data_AF-A0A7I7WK63-F1
#
_entry.id   AF-A0A7I7WK63-F1
#
_cell.length_a   1.000
_cell.length_b   1.000
_cell.length_c   1.000
_cell.angle_alpha   90.00
_cell.angle_beta   90.00
_cell.angle_gamma   90.00
#
_symmetry.space_group_name_H-M   'P 1'
#
loop_
_entity.id
_entity.type
_entity.pdbx_description
1 polymer ?
#
loop_
_entity_poly.entity_id
_entity_poly.type
_entity_poly.pdbx_seq_one_letter_code
_entity_poly.pdbx_strand_id
1 'polypeptide(L)'
;MAASRVTAGKRIVRVLNKSLRDGTEWTEAETLTLGLIEAAADRLAVLKELFAAEVAKPVQSTRRITEVSAELRQTEASVQKWIAALDPDMARQPKSRRHQQAAWSRWHGTG
;
A
#
# COMPACT_ATOMS: atom_id res chain seq x y z
N MET A 1 -21.49 -3.80 -21.04
CA MET A 1 -20.30 -3.23 -20.36
C MET A 1 -20.34 -3.64 -18.89
N ALA A 2 -19.52 -4.61 -18.47
CA ALA A 2 -19.38 -4.89 -17.04
C ALA A 2 -18.63 -3.73 -16.39
N ALA A 3 -19.20 -3.10 -15.36
CA ALA A 3 -18.50 -2.11 -14.55
C ALA A 3 -17.17 -2.73 -14.08
N SER A 4 -16.03 -2.09 -14.37
CA SER A 4 -14.74 -2.63 -13.96
C SER A 4 -14.70 -2.72 -12.43
N ARG A 5 -14.59 -3.96 -11.93
CA ARG A 5 -14.55 -4.23 -10.48
C ARG A 5 -13.36 -3.45 -9.91
N VAL A 6 -13.61 -2.53 -8.97
CA VAL A 6 -12.55 -1.77 -8.32
C VAL A 6 -11.55 -2.77 -7.70
N THR A 7 -10.27 -2.66 -8.05
CA THR A 7 -9.22 -3.57 -7.57
C THR A 7 -8.86 -3.30 -6.10
N ALA A 8 -8.06 -4.17 -5.49
CA ALA A 8 -7.66 -3.99 -4.09
C ALA A 8 -6.80 -2.74 -3.90
N GLY A 9 -5.86 -2.52 -4.82
CA GLY A 9 -5.03 -1.34 -4.88
C GLY A 9 -5.83 -0.07 -5.05
N LYS A 10 -6.78 -0.03 -6.01
CA LYS A 10 -7.65 1.13 -6.20
C LYS A 10 -8.48 1.47 -4.96
N ARG A 11 -8.89 0.46 -4.18
CA ARG A 11 -9.56 0.71 -2.90
C ARG A 11 -8.63 1.38 -1.89
N ILE A 12 -7.39 0.90 -1.74
CA ILE A 12 -6.42 1.49 -0.81
C ILE A 12 -6.06 2.92 -1.23
N VAL A 13 -5.74 3.16 -2.49
CA VAL A 13 -5.44 4.52 -2.99
C VAL A 13 -6.62 5.45 -2.77
N ARG A 14 -7.86 4.99 -2.97
CA ARG A 14 -9.05 5.81 -2.67
C ARG A 14 -9.14 6.18 -1.18
N VAL A 15 -8.80 5.28 -0.27
CA VAL A 15 -8.77 5.59 1.17
C VAL A 15 -7.66 6.60 1.48
N LEU A 16 -6.46 6.41 0.92
CA LEU A 16 -5.34 7.34 1.11
C LEU A 16 -5.63 8.73 0.54
N ASN A 17 -6.28 8.81 -0.63
CA ASN A 17 -6.71 10.08 -1.20
C ASN A 17 -7.79 10.77 -0.35
N LYS A 18 -8.68 10.00 0.29
CA LYS A 18 -9.69 10.53 1.21
C LYS A 18 -9.11 11.00 2.54
N SER A 19 -7.96 10.48 2.95
CA SER A 19 -7.26 10.96 4.15
C SER A 19 -6.45 12.23 3.91
N LEU A 20 -6.33 12.67 2.65
CA LEU A 20 -5.72 13.95 2.32
C LEU A 20 -6.65 15.09 2.75
N ARG A 21 -6.09 16.20 3.23
CA ARG A 21 -6.88 17.40 3.55
C ARG A 21 -7.37 18.08 2.28
N ASP A 22 -8.52 18.73 2.38
CA ASP A 22 -9.09 19.54 1.30
C ASP A 22 -8.08 20.60 0.82
N GLY A 23 -7.96 20.74 -0.50
CA GLY A 23 -7.06 21.71 -1.14
C GLY A 23 -5.58 21.34 -1.12
N THR A 24 -5.22 20.14 -0.66
CA THR A 24 -3.85 19.62 -0.75
C THR A 24 -3.71 18.60 -1.88
N GLU A 25 -2.49 18.42 -2.37
CA GLU A 25 -2.16 17.43 -3.40
C GLU A 25 -0.96 16.58 -2.96
N TRP A 26 -0.88 15.36 -3.48
CA TRP A 26 0.31 14.53 -3.33
C TRP A 26 1.47 15.16 -4.11
N THR A 27 2.68 15.08 -3.55
CA THR A 27 3.87 15.38 -4.35
C THR A 27 4.09 14.29 -5.41
N GLU A 28 4.94 14.57 -6.39
CA GLU A 28 5.28 13.60 -7.45
C GLU A 28 5.86 12.30 -6.87
N ALA A 29 6.79 12.41 -5.91
CA ALA A 29 7.39 11.25 -5.25
C ALA A 29 6.37 10.39 -4.50
N GLU A 30 5.34 11.01 -3.93
CA GLU A 30 4.29 10.30 -3.21
C GLU A 30 3.27 9.70 -4.15
N THR A 31 3.00 10.37 -5.27
CA THR A 31 2.20 9.81 -6.36
C THR A 31 2.82 8.52 -6.89
N LEU A 32 4.15 8.50 -7.08
CA LEU A 32 4.88 7.28 -7.42
C LEU A 32 4.76 6.21 -6.33
N THR A 33 4.85 6.61 -5.06
CA THR A 33 4.69 5.70 -3.91
C THR A 33 3.28 5.11 -3.84
N LEU A 34 2.23 5.90 -4.12
CA LEU A 34 0.85 5.43 -4.23
C LEU A 34 0.69 4.40 -5.35
N GLY A 35 1.33 4.62 -6.50
CA GLY A 35 1.36 3.64 -7.60
C GLY A 35 1.98 2.31 -7.19
N LEU A 36 3.07 2.34 -6.39
CA LEU A 36 3.67 1.13 -5.84
C LEU A 36 2.73 0.42 -4.84
N ILE A 37 2.05 1.19 -3.98
CA ILE A 37 1.05 0.66 -3.05
C ILE A 37 -0.11 0.00 -3.81
N GLU A 38 -0.63 0.65 -4.85
CA GLU A 38 -1.71 0.12 -5.69
C GLU A 38 -1.31 -1.24 -6.29
N ALA A 39 -0.18 -1.27 -6.99
CA ALA A 39 0.30 -2.47 -7.66
C ALA A 39 0.60 -3.61 -6.67
N ALA A 40 1.21 -3.31 -5.52
CA ALA A 40 1.50 -4.30 -4.50
C ALA A 40 0.23 -4.86 -3.84
N ALA A 41 -0.78 -4.02 -3.61
CA ALA A 41 -2.06 -4.45 -3.07
C ALA A 41 -2.84 -5.35 -4.04
N ASP A 42 -2.78 -5.05 -5.34
CA ASP A 42 -3.35 -5.93 -6.37
C ASP A 42 -2.60 -7.27 -6.45
N ARG A 43 -1.26 -7.25 -6.34
CA ARG A 43 -0.46 -8.48 -6.22
C ARG A 43 -0.84 -9.29 -4.98
N LEU A 44 -1.05 -8.64 -3.84
CA LEU A 44 -1.50 -9.32 -2.61
C LEU A 44 -2.83 -10.05 -2.81
N ALA A 45 -3.79 -9.45 -3.52
CA ALA A 45 -5.05 -10.11 -3.81
C ALA A 45 -4.83 -11.42 -4.60
N VAL A 46 -4.00 -11.37 -5.65
CA VAL A 46 -3.65 -12.55 -6.46
C VAL A 46 -2.91 -13.60 -5.62
N LEU A 47 -1.94 -13.19 -4.80
CA LEU A 47 -1.20 -14.11 -3.94
C LEU A 47 -2.10 -14.80 -2.90
N LYS A 48 -3.10 -14.08 -2.36
CA LYS A 48 -4.09 -14.65 -1.44
C LYS A 48 -4.96 -15.70 -2.13
N GLU A 49 -5.37 -15.44 -3.37
CA GLU A 49 -6.10 -16.41 -4.20
C GLU A 49 -5.23 -17.65 -4.51
N LEU A 50 -3.96 -17.46 -4.88
CA LEU A 50 -3.03 -18.56 -5.14
C LEU A 50 -2.77 -19.41 -3.89
N PHE A 51 -2.61 -18.76 -2.74
CA PHE A 51 -2.44 -19.44 -1.46
C PHE A 51 -3.68 -20.27 -1.12
N ALA A 52 -4.87 -19.67 -1.19
CA ALA A 52 -6.13 -20.36 -0.93
C ALA A 52 -6.34 -21.54 -1.88
N ALA A 53 -6.04 -21.36 -3.17
CA ALA A 53 -6.12 -22.42 -4.17
C ALA A 53 -5.16 -23.58 -3.89
N GLU A 54 -3.95 -23.31 -3.42
CA GLU A 54 -2.98 -24.36 -3.06
C GLU A 54 -3.43 -25.13 -1.82
N VAL A 55 -3.89 -24.43 -0.78
CA VAL A 55 -4.36 -25.05 0.47
C VAL A 55 -5.63 -25.88 0.25
N ALA A 56 -6.47 -25.52 -0.73
CA ALA A 56 -7.68 -26.27 -1.05
C ALA A 56 -7.43 -27.58 -1.82
N LYS A 57 -6.19 -27.87 -2.24
CA LYS A 57 -5.89 -29.10 -2.99
C LYS A 57 -5.98 -30.34 -2.09
N PRO A 58 -6.44 -31.48 -2.61
CA PRO A 58 -6.41 -32.76 -1.88
C PRO A 58 -5.01 -33.18 -1.44
N VAL A 59 -4.00 -32.88 -2.26
CA VAL A 59 -2.59 -33.05 -1.94
C VAL A 59 -1.90 -31.71 -2.13
N GLN A 60 -1.42 -31.14 -1.04
CA GLN A 60 -0.84 -29.80 -0.99
C GLN A 60 0.67 -29.84 -1.26
N SER A 61 1.19 -28.86 -2.00
CA SER A 61 2.64 -28.63 -2.05
C SER A 61 3.09 -27.74 -0.90
N THR A 62 3.74 -28.33 0.11
CA THR A 62 4.30 -27.60 1.26
C THR A 62 5.32 -26.54 0.83
N ARG A 63 6.12 -26.83 -0.21
CA ARG A 63 7.04 -25.88 -0.84
C ARG A 63 6.29 -24.66 -1.37
N ARG A 64 5.26 -24.88 -2.21
CA ARG A 64 4.50 -23.78 -2.82
C ARG A 64 3.75 -22.95 -1.78
N ILE A 65 3.16 -23.60 -0.78
CA ILE A 65 2.55 -22.93 0.38
C ILE A 65 3.57 -22.01 1.05
N THR A 66 4.80 -22.49 1.28
CA THR A 66 5.86 -21.72 1.94
C THR A 66 6.32 -20.53 1.09
N GLU A 67 6.55 -20.75 -0.22
CA GLU A 67 6.95 -19.69 -1.16
C GLU A 67 5.90 -18.58 -1.25
N VAL A 68 4.62 -18.93 -1.43
CA VAL A 68 3.53 -17.94 -1.50
C VAL A 68 3.33 -17.24 -0.16
N SER A 69 3.46 -17.94 0.97
CA SER A 69 3.37 -17.34 2.31
C SER A 69 4.50 -16.35 2.59
N ALA A 70 5.71 -16.63 2.12
CA ALA A 70 6.84 -15.72 2.26
C ALA A 70 6.60 -14.44 1.46
N GLU A 71 6.21 -14.57 0.19
CA GLU A 71 5.91 -13.43 -0.68
C GLU A 71 4.75 -12.58 -0.16
N LEU A 72 3.68 -13.21 0.38
CA LEU A 72 2.57 -12.52 1.03
C LEU A 72 3.05 -11.62 2.16
N ARG A 73 3.80 -12.18 3.12
CA ARG A 73 4.30 -11.44 4.28
C ARG A 73 5.23 -10.30 3.87
N GLN A 74 6.11 -10.54 2.90
CA GLN A 74 7.08 -9.55 2.45
C GLN A 74 6.39 -8.39 1.70
N THR A 75 5.36 -8.70 0.90
CA THR A 75 4.55 -7.69 0.20
C THR A 75 3.68 -6.91 1.19
N GLU A 76 3.05 -7.56 2.17
CA GLU A 76 2.28 -6.88 3.24
C GLU A 76 3.17 -5.93 4.05
N ALA A 77 4.37 -6.36 4.44
CA ALA A 77 5.33 -5.52 5.13
C ALA A 77 5.76 -4.30 4.29
N SER A 78 5.94 -4.48 2.98
CA SER A 78 6.31 -3.40 2.06
C SER A 78 5.17 -2.37 1.93
N VAL A 79 3.93 -2.83 1.78
CA VAL A 79 2.75 -1.95 1.74
C VAL A 79 2.61 -1.16 3.03
N GLN A 80 2.73 -1.80 4.19
CA GLN A 80 2.69 -1.12 5.49
C GLN A 80 3.79 -0.07 5.61
N LYS A 81 5.02 -0.41 5.21
CA LYS A 81 6.18 0.50 5.24
C LYS A 81 5.95 1.72 4.36
N TRP A 82 5.41 1.56 3.15
CA TRP A 82 5.16 2.68 2.24
C TRP A 82 4.01 3.56 2.72
N ILE A 83 2.93 2.97 3.25
CA ILE A 83 1.84 3.75 3.87
C ILE A 83 2.39 4.57 5.04
N ALA A 84 3.19 3.96 5.92
CA ALA A 84 3.83 4.69 7.03
C ALA A 84 4.81 5.77 6.55
N ALA A 85 5.43 5.60 5.37
CA ALA A 85 6.31 6.62 4.80
C ALA A 85 5.56 7.82 4.21
N LEU A 86 4.27 7.66 3.87
CA LEU A 86 3.37 8.74 3.46
C LEU A 86 2.78 9.50 4.67
N ASP A 87 2.81 8.90 5.85
CA ASP A 87 2.38 9.50 7.12
C ASP A 87 3.54 10.30 7.77
N PRO A 88 3.42 11.63 7.92
CA PRO A 88 4.44 12.47 8.53
C PRO A 88 4.66 12.19 10.01
N ASP A 89 3.67 11.66 10.74
CA ASP A 89 3.80 11.38 12.17
C ASP A 89 4.64 10.12 12.44
N MET A 90 4.64 9.20 11.48
CA MET A 90 5.48 7.99 11.49
C MET A 90 6.90 8.24 10.97
N ALA A 91 7.10 9.28 10.15
CA ALA A 91 8.39 9.65 9.55
C ALA A 91 9.36 10.38 10.50
N ARG A 92 9.32 10.13 11.82
CA ARG A 92 10.17 10.77 12.86
C ARG A 92 11.66 10.37 12.84
N GLN A 93 12.18 9.85 11.73
CA GLN A 93 13.63 9.73 11.47
C GLN A 93 14.11 10.91 10.60
N PRO A 94 15.39 11.33 10.69
CA PRO A 94 15.80 12.67 10.26
C PRO A 94 15.86 12.80 8.74
N LYS A 95 14.71 13.04 8.10
CA LYS A 95 14.63 13.63 6.76
C LYS A 95 14.78 15.14 6.88
N SER A 96 15.32 15.78 5.84
CA SER A 96 15.53 17.23 5.82
C SER A 96 14.24 18.00 6.18
N ARG A 97 14.39 19.08 6.96
CA ARG A 97 13.27 19.90 7.49
C ARG A 97 12.24 20.30 6.42
N ARG A 98 12.67 20.50 5.18
CA ARG A 98 11.81 20.87 4.04
C ARG A 98 10.81 19.76 3.67
N HIS A 99 11.26 18.50 3.64
CA HIS A 99 10.37 17.36 3.36
C HIS A 99 9.41 17.10 4.53
N GLN A 100 9.88 17.28 5.76
CA GLN A 100 9.02 17.15 6.95
C GLN A 100 7.95 18.25 6.97
N GLN A 101 8.29 19.51 6.66
CA GLN A 101 7.30 20.59 6.56
C GLN A 101 6.25 20.31 5.48
N ALA A 102 6.66 19.88 4.28
CA ALA A 102 5.72 19.58 3.21
C ALA A 102 4.75 18.44 3.58
N ALA A 103 5.23 17.40 4.24
CA ALA A 103 4.38 16.30 4.72
C ALA A 103 3.51 16.74 5.91
N TRP A 104 4.07 17.43 6.89
CA TRP A 104 3.35 17.90 8.08
C TRP A 104 2.21 18.86 7.74
N SER A 105 2.43 19.83 6.85
CA SER A 105 1.39 20.77 6.42
C SER A 105 0.20 20.07 5.75
N ARG A 106 0.42 18.93 5.07
CA ARG A 106 -0.66 18.16 4.41
C ARG A 106 -1.54 17.40 5.38
N TRP A 107 -0.98 16.91 6.48
CA TRP A 107 -1.73 16.10 7.46
C TRP A 107 -2.25 16.91 8.65
N HIS A 108 -1.53 17.94 9.07
CA HIS A 108 -1.81 18.72 10.29
C HIS A 108 -2.32 20.14 10.05
N GLY A 109 -2.18 20.66 8.83
CA GLY A 109 -2.55 22.03 8.48
C GLY A 109 -1.64 23.05 9.15
N THR A 110 -1.27 24.07 8.41
CA THR A 110 -0.80 25.32 9.03
C THR A 110 -2.00 25.94 9.73
N GLY A 111 -1.86 26.22 11.04
CA GLY A 111 -2.80 27.11 11.74
C GLY A 111 -2.87 28.49 11.08
#